data_AF-A0A918L8A7-F1
#
_entry.id   AF-A0A918L8A7-F1
#
_cell.length_a   1.000
_cell.length_b   1.000
_cell.length_c   1.000
_cell.angle_alpha   90.00
_cell.angle_beta   90.00
_cell.angle_gamma   90.00
#
_symmetry.space_group_name_H-M   'P 1'
#
loop_
_entity.id
_entity.type
_entity.pdbx_description
1 polymer ?
#
loop_
_entity_poly.entity_id
_entity_poly.type
_entity_poly.pdbx_seq_one_letter_code
_entity_poly.pdbx_strand_id
1 'polypeptide(L)'
;MSAQVGDLGPEISRGEIVERAESWLRPSVPYGLHRFHQNEYGIYRTDCSGYVSMAWGLPGVPPSRHGGLDNAGLARVSVAVAKGELRAGDALLATAGTGSVIFHEWADIEREHYWGFEQSPEGTVHRRLAFPGDGAGLRPSRYLRVVTPGGERVGGVLGEGAPLTRSQEDR
;
A
#
# COMPACT_ATOMS: atom_id res chain seq x y z
N MET A 1 27.81 -2.84 -14.75
CA MET A 1 26.46 -3.43 -14.72
C MET A 1 25.70 -2.74 -13.60
N SER A 2 24.64 -2.00 -13.90
CA SER A 2 23.82 -1.37 -12.87
C SER A 2 22.93 -2.43 -12.23
N ALA A 3 22.83 -2.44 -10.89
CA ALA A 3 21.81 -3.24 -10.22
C ALA A 3 20.43 -2.74 -10.66
N GLN A 4 19.58 -3.63 -11.19
CA GLN A 4 18.17 -3.31 -11.33
C GLN A 4 17.60 -3.12 -9.92
N VAL A 5 16.87 -2.02 -9.72
CA VAL A 5 16.02 -1.88 -8.52
C VAL A 5 15.05 -3.05 -8.55
N GLY A 6 15.11 -3.92 -7.54
CA GLY A 6 14.26 -5.10 -7.48
C GLY A 6 12.80 -4.69 -7.57
N ASP A 7 12.02 -5.41 -8.39
CA ASP A 7 10.65 -5.03 -8.74
C ASP A 7 9.83 -4.71 -7.49
N LEU A 8 9.45 -3.44 -7.37
CA LEU A 8 8.68 -2.94 -6.24
C LEU A 8 7.20 -3.28 -6.36
N GLY A 9 6.75 -3.73 -7.54
CA GLY A 9 5.35 -3.88 -7.90
C GLY A 9 4.79 -2.68 -8.70
N PRO A 10 3.52 -2.77 -9.11
CA PRO A 10 2.85 -1.78 -9.95
C PRO A 10 2.54 -0.48 -9.20
N GLU A 11 2.33 0.60 -9.95
CA GLU A 11 1.68 1.80 -9.42
C GLU A 11 0.20 1.54 -9.19
N ILE A 12 -0.33 2.06 -8.08
CA ILE A 12 -1.68 1.76 -7.60
C ILE A 12 -2.31 3.00 -6.96
N SER A 13 -3.60 3.23 -7.19
CA SER A 13 -4.31 4.35 -6.54
C SER A 13 -4.84 3.97 -5.15
N ARG A 14 -5.16 4.97 -4.31
CA ARG A 14 -5.77 4.71 -2.98
C ARG A 14 -7.17 4.13 -3.06
N GLY A 15 -7.97 4.54 -4.05
CA GLY A 15 -9.30 3.96 -4.28
C GLY A 15 -9.20 2.49 -4.63
N GLU A 16 -8.32 2.16 -5.58
CA GLU A 16 -8.03 0.80 -6.04
C GLU A 16 -7.53 -0.13 -4.91
N ILE A 17 -6.79 0.38 -3.91
CA ILE A 17 -6.43 -0.41 -2.71
C ILE A 17 -7.67 -0.74 -1.86
N VAL A 18 -8.59 0.22 -1.69
CA VAL A 18 -9.84 0.02 -0.93
C VAL A 18 -10.78 -0.91 -1.68
N GLU A 19 -10.99 -0.69 -2.97
CA GLU A 19 -11.78 -1.58 -3.86
C GLU A 19 -11.28 -3.02 -3.82
N ARG A 20 -9.95 -3.21 -3.84
CA ARG A 20 -9.33 -4.54 -3.66
C ARG A 20 -9.59 -5.12 -2.28
N ALA A 21 -9.42 -4.36 -1.21
CA ALA A 21 -9.72 -4.82 0.16
C ALA A 21 -11.21 -5.23 0.30
N GLU A 22 -12.14 -4.42 -0.21
CA GLU A 22 -13.57 -4.70 -0.14
C GLU A 22 -14.00 -5.96 -0.91
N SER A 23 -13.28 -6.31 -1.99
CA SER A 23 -13.60 -7.49 -2.83
C SER A 23 -13.62 -8.83 -2.07
N TRP A 24 -12.97 -8.92 -0.91
CA TRP A 24 -12.94 -10.14 -0.08
C TRP A 24 -13.97 -10.14 1.06
N LEU A 25 -14.78 -9.09 1.23
CA LEU A 25 -15.76 -8.99 2.33
C LEU A 25 -17.10 -9.71 2.05
N ARG A 26 -17.49 -9.87 0.78
CA ARG A 26 -18.85 -10.27 0.38
C ARG A 26 -18.84 -11.23 -0.83
N PRO A 27 -18.81 -12.56 -0.63
CA PRO A 27 -18.75 -13.26 0.66
C PRO A 27 -17.39 -13.08 1.35
N SER A 28 -17.37 -13.15 2.68
CA SER A 28 -16.13 -13.06 3.45
C SER A 28 -15.19 -14.22 3.11
N VAL A 29 -14.00 -13.93 2.61
CA VAL A 29 -12.98 -14.93 2.28
C VAL A 29 -12.40 -15.51 3.59
N PRO A 30 -12.40 -16.85 3.80
CA PRO A 30 -11.92 -17.45 5.05
C PRO A 30 -10.38 -17.51 5.19
N TYR A 31 -9.92 -17.36 6.42
CA TYR A 31 -8.50 -17.42 6.79
C TYR A 31 -7.83 -18.77 6.49
N GLY A 32 -6.56 -18.74 6.10
CA GLY A 32 -5.72 -19.93 6.04
C GLY A 32 -4.27 -19.66 5.62
N LEU A 33 -3.32 -19.98 6.51
CA LEU A 33 -1.87 -19.93 6.27
C LEU A 33 -1.39 -20.74 5.05
N HIS A 34 -2.20 -21.68 4.56
CA HIS A 34 -1.92 -22.55 3.43
C HIS A 34 -3.09 -22.59 2.41
N ARG A 35 -4.02 -21.62 2.48
CA ARG A 35 -5.15 -21.49 1.57
C ARG A 35 -4.92 -20.35 0.58
N PHE A 36 -5.49 -20.47 -0.61
CA PHE A 36 -5.48 -19.44 -1.63
C PHE A 36 -6.91 -19.07 -2.02
N HIS A 37 -7.12 -17.82 -2.39
CA HIS A 37 -8.34 -17.31 -2.98
C HIS A 37 -8.01 -16.70 -4.35
N GLN A 38 -8.97 -16.82 -5.28
CA GLN A 38 -8.88 -16.30 -6.64
C GLN A 38 -10.06 -15.37 -6.91
N ASN A 39 -9.77 -14.16 -7.37
CA ASN A 39 -10.74 -13.20 -7.87
C ASN A 39 -10.17 -12.46 -9.09
N GLU A 40 -10.83 -11.39 -9.53
CA GLU A 40 -10.43 -10.54 -10.66
C GLU A 40 -9.04 -9.91 -10.53
N TYR A 41 -8.46 -9.85 -9.33
CA TYR A 41 -7.13 -9.27 -9.08
C TYR A 41 -5.99 -10.30 -9.05
N GLY A 42 -6.27 -11.60 -9.16
CA GLY A 42 -5.26 -12.67 -9.21
C GLY A 42 -5.48 -13.77 -8.18
N ILE A 43 -4.38 -14.44 -7.77
CA ILE A 43 -4.40 -15.56 -6.81
C ILE A 43 -3.49 -15.23 -5.62
N TYR A 44 -4.07 -15.13 -4.42
CA TYR A 44 -3.37 -14.72 -3.20
C TYR A 44 -3.66 -15.66 -2.03
N ARG A 45 -2.73 -15.71 -1.08
CA ARG A 45 -2.89 -16.49 0.16
C ARG A 45 -3.85 -15.82 1.12
N THR A 46 -4.71 -16.58 1.79
CA THR A 46 -5.72 -16.02 2.71
C THR A 46 -5.20 -15.85 4.15
N ASP A 47 -4.00 -15.27 4.29
CA ASP A 47 -3.46 -14.79 5.58
C ASP A 47 -3.29 -13.26 5.58
N CYS A 48 -2.94 -12.69 6.74
CA CYS A 48 -2.80 -11.24 6.92
C CYS A 48 -1.88 -10.56 5.89
N SER A 49 -0.80 -11.22 5.48
CA SER A 49 0.22 -10.67 4.57
C SER A 49 -0.09 -10.94 3.10
N GLY A 50 -0.72 -12.08 2.79
CA GLY A 50 -1.31 -12.33 1.48
C GLY A 50 -2.45 -11.36 1.17
N TYR A 51 -3.26 -11.01 2.17
CA TYR A 51 -4.34 -10.04 2.05
C TYR A 51 -3.85 -8.60 1.82
N VAL A 52 -2.83 -8.13 2.56
CA VAL A 52 -2.18 -6.84 2.25
C VAL A 52 -1.53 -6.87 0.85
N SER A 53 -0.91 -7.99 0.46
CA SER A 53 -0.33 -8.14 -0.88
C SER A 53 -1.38 -7.98 -1.99
N MET A 54 -2.57 -8.58 -1.79
CA MET A 54 -3.72 -8.45 -2.68
C MET A 54 -4.19 -7.00 -2.77
N ALA A 55 -4.44 -6.35 -1.63
CA ALA A 55 -4.90 -4.96 -1.60
C ALA A 55 -3.91 -3.98 -2.24
N TRP A 56 -2.61 -4.16 -2.01
CA TRP A 56 -1.55 -3.35 -2.62
C TRP A 56 -1.23 -3.72 -4.08
N GLY A 57 -1.93 -4.70 -4.68
CA GLY A 57 -1.69 -5.12 -6.07
C GLY A 57 -0.30 -5.71 -6.32
N LEU A 58 0.38 -6.18 -5.28
CA LEU A 58 1.70 -6.80 -5.37
C LEU A 58 1.59 -8.16 -6.10
N PRO A 59 2.63 -8.62 -6.82
CA PRO A 59 2.54 -9.80 -7.68
C PRO A 59 1.99 -11.07 -6.99
N GLY A 60 0.71 -11.38 -7.28
CA GLY A 60 -0.07 -12.49 -6.73
C GLY A 60 -0.34 -13.61 -7.73
N VAL A 61 0.59 -14.56 -7.77
CA VAL A 61 0.56 -15.82 -8.54
C VAL A 61 1.60 -16.77 -7.88
N PRO A 62 1.70 -18.05 -8.28
CA PRO A 62 3.01 -18.68 -8.32
C PRO A 62 3.87 -17.88 -9.33
N PRO A 63 4.84 -17.06 -8.87
CA PRO A 63 6.00 -17.61 -8.18
C PRO A 63 6.57 -16.74 -7.04
N SER A 64 5.76 -16.36 -6.05
CA SER A 64 6.27 -16.24 -4.67
C SER A 64 6.11 -17.59 -3.97
N ARG A 65 7.02 -17.98 -3.06
CA ARG A 65 6.98 -19.28 -2.36
C ARG A 65 5.63 -19.55 -1.66
N HIS A 66 4.87 -18.51 -1.34
CA HIS A 66 3.56 -18.59 -0.70
C HIS A 66 2.48 -17.69 -1.35
N GLY A 67 2.69 -17.12 -2.54
CA GLY A 67 1.72 -16.23 -3.23
C GLY A 67 1.48 -14.88 -2.53
N GLY A 68 1.95 -13.78 -3.14
CA GLY A 68 2.13 -12.50 -2.46
C GLY A 68 3.40 -12.47 -1.58
N LEU A 69 3.63 -11.38 -0.86
CA LEU A 69 4.76 -11.22 0.06
C LEU A 69 4.44 -11.73 1.47
N ASP A 70 5.48 -11.95 2.28
CA ASP A 70 5.39 -12.05 3.73
C ASP A 70 5.74 -10.70 4.39
N ASN A 71 5.60 -10.56 5.71
CA ASN A 71 5.84 -9.29 6.42
C ASN A 71 7.23 -8.69 6.12
N ALA A 72 8.25 -9.52 5.90
CA ALA A 72 9.61 -9.07 5.57
C ALA A 72 9.72 -8.59 4.11
N GLY A 73 8.93 -9.14 3.19
CA GLY A 73 8.74 -8.58 1.86
C GLY A 73 7.95 -7.27 1.88
N LEU A 74 6.81 -7.22 2.56
CA LEU A 74 5.97 -6.01 2.69
C LEU A 74 6.74 -4.83 3.29
N ALA A 75 7.59 -5.07 4.29
CA ALA A 75 8.47 -4.07 4.89
C ALA A 75 9.62 -3.59 3.98
N ARG A 76 9.89 -4.25 2.84
CA ARG A 76 10.88 -3.79 1.84
C ARG A 76 10.27 -2.94 0.73
N VAL A 77 8.98 -3.11 0.45
CA VAL A 77 8.23 -2.34 -0.56
C VAL A 77 7.42 -1.19 0.04
N SER A 78 7.57 -0.90 1.33
CA SER A 78 6.86 0.18 2.03
C SER A 78 7.78 1.05 2.89
N VAL A 79 7.31 2.24 3.23
CA VAL A 79 7.96 3.21 4.13
C VAL A 79 7.08 3.48 5.35
N ALA A 80 7.71 3.81 6.48
CA ALA A 80 6.98 4.17 7.70
C ALA A 80 6.18 5.47 7.51
N VAL A 81 5.04 5.58 8.21
CA VAL A 81 4.13 6.73 8.18
C VAL A 81 3.94 7.25 9.60
N ALA A 82 3.87 8.57 9.81
CA ALA A 82 3.48 9.09 11.13
C ALA A 82 1.98 8.83 11.38
N LYS A 83 1.57 8.58 12.63
CA LYS A 83 0.14 8.40 13.00
C LYS A 83 -0.74 9.50 12.37
N GLY A 84 -0.29 10.75 12.43
CA GLY A 84 -1.03 11.90 11.91
C GLY A 84 -1.21 11.96 10.39
N GLU A 85 -0.48 11.13 9.63
CA GLU A 85 -0.42 11.13 8.16
C GLU A 85 -1.06 9.89 7.51
N LEU A 86 -1.61 8.96 8.29
CA LEU A 86 -2.31 7.78 7.80
C LEU A 86 -3.49 8.16 6.88
N ARG A 87 -3.61 7.47 5.75
CA ARG A 87 -4.64 7.65 4.71
C ARG A 87 -5.11 6.29 4.20
N ALA A 88 -6.33 6.24 3.67
CA ALA A 88 -6.95 5.05 3.08
C ALA A 88 -5.98 4.27 2.17
N GLY A 89 -5.79 2.99 2.45
CA GLY A 89 -4.87 2.10 1.72
C GLY A 89 -3.42 2.06 2.22
N ASP A 90 -3.03 2.91 3.17
CA ASP A 90 -1.87 2.61 4.02
C ASP A 90 -2.18 1.37 4.90
N ALA A 91 -1.17 0.67 5.41
CA ALA A 91 -1.37 -0.52 6.25
C ALA A 91 -0.65 -0.40 7.60
N LEU A 92 -1.14 -1.10 8.61
CA LEU A 92 -0.45 -1.33 9.87
C LEU A 92 0.09 -2.76 9.83
N LEU A 93 1.42 -2.90 9.78
CA LEU A 93 2.11 -4.18 9.58
C LEU A 93 2.76 -4.67 10.87
N ALA A 94 2.55 -5.92 11.27
CA ALA A 94 3.21 -6.49 12.44
C ALA A 94 4.69 -6.76 12.15
N THR A 95 5.59 -6.17 12.94
CA THR A 95 7.04 -6.27 12.74
C THR A 95 7.62 -7.60 13.21
N ALA A 96 6.86 -8.33 14.04
CA ALA A 96 7.11 -9.72 14.44
C ALA A 96 5.74 -10.36 14.74
N GLY A 97 5.62 -11.68 14.58
CA GLY A 97 4.35 -12.38 14.79
C GLY A 97 3.31 -12.16 13.70
N THR A 98 2.04 -12.31 14.04
CA THR A 98 0.89 -12.31 13.12
C THR A 98 0.00 -11.08 13.32
N GLY A 99 -0.64 -10.63 12.23
CA GLY A 99 -1.55 -9.49 12.20
C GLY A 99 -1.11 -8.46 11.16
N SER A 100 -2.06 -7.93 10.40
CA SER A 100 -1.89 -6.77 9.54
C SER A 100 -3.26 -6.22 9.17
N VAL A 101 -3.39 -4.89 9.14
CA VAL A 101 -4.66 -4.20 8.88
C VAL A 101 -4.45 -3.15 7.80
N ILE A 102 -5.33 -3.09 6.81
CA ILE A 102 -5.38 -1.99 5.83
C ILE A 102 -6.21 -0.88 6.46
N PHE A 103 -5.61 0.29 6.64
CA PHE A 103 -6.28 1.46 7.19
C PHE A 103 -7.29 2.01 6.18
N HIS A 104 -8.54 2.20 6.61
CA HIS A 104 -9.57 2.88 5.82
C HIS A 104 -9.63 4.36 6.22
N GLU A 105 -10.10 4.64 7.43
CA GLU A 105 -10.29 6.00 7.94
C GLU A 105 -10.22 6.05 9.48
N TRP A 106 -10.08 7.26 10.04
CA TRP A 106 -10.17 7.48 11.48
C TRP A 106 -11.65 7.43 11.93
N ALA A 107 -11.94 6.67 12.99
CA ALA A 107 -13.29 6.51 13.52
C ALA A 107 -13.63 7.53 14.62
N ASP A 108 -12.67 8.38 15.01
CA ASP A 108 -12.80 9.48 15.97
C ASP A 108 -11.75 10.58 15.68
N ILE A 109 -11.93 11.77 16.26
CA ILE A 109 -11.12 12.97 15.95
C ILE A 109 -9.79 12.98 16.73
N GLU A 110 -9.79 12.33 17.88
CA GLU A 110 -8.65 12.01 18.75
C GLU A 110 -7.67 11.03 18.08
N ARG A 111 -8.16 10.30 17.05
CA ARG A 111 -7.44 9.26 16.30
C ARG A 111 -7.04 8.10 17.20
N GLU A 112 -7.87 7.80 18.20
CA GLU A 112 -7.68 6.65 19.09
C GLU A 112 -8.24 5.37 18.48
N HIS A 113 -9.22 5.47 17.57
CA HIS A 113 -9.74 4.32 16.83
C HIS A 113 -9.84 4.59 15.33
N TYR A 114 -9.76 3.53 14.54
CA TYR A 114 -9.86 3.58 13.09
C TYR A 114 -10.74 2.45 12.54
N TRP A 115 -11.32 2.67 11.38
CA TRP A 115 -11.91 1.60 10.57
C TRP A 115 -10.81 0.97 9.73
N GLY A 116 -10.74 -0.35 9.73
CA GLY A 116 -9.73 -1.09 9.00
C GLY A 116 -10.25 -2.42 8.44
N PHE A 117 -9.62 -2.86 7.36
CA PHE A 117 -9.86 -4.15 6.75
C PHE A 117 -8.76 -5.14 7.15
N GLU A 118 -9.12 -6.35 7.55
CA GLU A 118 -8.15 -7.38 7.93
C GLU A 118 -8.61 -8.80 7.57
N GLN A 119 -7.63 -9.71 7.57
CA GLN A 119 -7.82 -11.15 7.44
C GLN A 119 -7.62 -11.76 8.83
N SER A 120 -8.72 -11.96 9.57
CA SER A 120 -8.77 -12.44 10.95
C SER A 120 -9.19 -13.92 11.01
N PRO A 121 -9.16 -14.59 12.18
CA PRO A 121 -9.63 -15.99 12.30
C PRO A 121 -11.10 -16.19 11.88
N GLU A 122 -11.91 -15.13 11.91
CA GLU A 122 -13.30 -15.09 11.48
C GLU A 122 -13.45 -15.04 9.94
N GLY A 123 -12.36 -14.78 9.21
CA GLY A 123 -12.33 -14.50 7.77
C GLY A 123 -11.94 -13.04 7.48
N THR A 124 -12.40 -12.53 6.34
CA THR A 124 -12.16 -11.12 5.97
C THR A 124 -13.20 -10.23 6.61
N VAL A 125 -12.76 -9.21 7.35
CA VAL A 125 -13.65 -8.31 8.09
C VAL A 125 -13.26 -6.84 7.89
N HIS A 126 -14.25 -5.95 8.00
CA HIS A 126 -14.08 -4.51 8.14
C HIS A 126 -14.63 -4.10 9.51
N ARG A 127 -13.78 -3.61 10.43
CA ARG A 127 -14.17 -3.32 11.81
C ARG A 127 -13.45 -2.10 12.40
N ARG A 128 -14.04 -1.54 13.46
CA ARG A 128 -13.44 -0.47 14.27
C ARG A 128 -12.44 -1.08 15.24
N LEU A 129 -11.22 -0.56 15.23
CA LEU A 129 -10.08 -1.02 16.01
C LEU A 129 -9.49 0.14 16.81
N ALA A 130 -8.98 -0.11 18.00
CA ALA A 130 -8.12 0.86 18.71
C ALA A 130 -6.78 1.01 17.98
N PHE A 131 -6.11 2.16 18.12
CA PHE A 131 -4.82 2.42 17.48
C PHE A 131 -3.62 2.06 18.39
N PRO A 132 -2.59 1.35 17.89
CA PRO A 132 -2.46 0.79 16.54
C PRO A 132 -3.26 -0.50 16.33
N GLY A 133 -3.68 -1.15 17.41
CA GLY A 133 -4.44 -2.40 17.42
C GLY A 133 -3.85 -3.35 18.47
N ASP A 134 -4.55 -4.45 18.74
CA ASP A 134 -4.17 -5.39 19.82
C ASP A 134 -2.92 -6.23 19.49
N GLY A 135 -2.38 -6.09 18.28
CA GLY A 135 -1.13 -6.70 17.83
C GLY A 135 0.11 -5.93 18.27
N ALA A 136 0.94 -6.55 19.12
CA ALA A 136 2.22 -6.00 19.53
C ALA A 136 3.15 -5.72 18.33
N GLY A 137 3.54 -4.46 18.13
CA GLY A 137 4.46 -4.06 17.06
C GLY A 137 3.82 -3.81 15.69
N LEU A 138 2.51 -3.52 15.61
CA LEU A 138 1.90 -2.95 14.41
C LEU A 138 2.51 -1.57 14.09
N ARG A 139 3.13 -1.41 12.91
CA ARG A 139 3.68 -0.12 12.43
C ARG A 139 2.93 0.43 11.21
N PRO A 140 2.44 1.68 11.24
CA PRO A 140 1.93 2.38 10.06
C PRO A 140 2.95 2.44 8.93
N SER A 141 2.55 1.93 7.76
CA SER A 141 3.41 1.65 6.61
C SER A 141 2.66 1.95 5.31
N ARG A 142 3.33 2.60 4.36
CA ARG A 142 2.77 3.01 3.06
C ARG A 142 3.56 2.38 1.93
N TYR A 143 2.86 1.68 1.05
CA TYR A 143 3.46 1.08 -0.14
C TYR A 143 4.12 2.15 -1.05
N LEU A 144 5.33 1.85 -1.54
CA LEU A 144 6.20 2.81 -2.23
C LEU A 144 5.65 3.30 -3.58
N ARG A 145 4.69 2.60 -4.18
CA ARG A 145 4.13 2.92 -5.50
C ARG A 145 2.69 3.44 -5.44
N VAL A 146 2.22 3.87 -4.25
CA VAL A 146 0.90 4.51 -4.10
C VAL A 146 0.90 5.88 -4.77
N VAL A 147 0.13 6.03 -5.84
CA VAL A 147 -0.06 7.29 -6.56
C VAL A 147 -1.30 8.03 -6.05
N THR A 148 -1.27 9.35 -6.13
CA THR A 148 -2.44 10.21 -5.86
C THR A 148 -2.98 10.73 -7.19
N PRO A 149 -4.27 10.54 -7.52
CA PRO A 149 -4.88 11.14 -8.70
C PRO A 149 -4.68 12.66 -8.72
N GLY A 150 -4.30 13.22 -9.87
CA GLY A 150 -3.97 14.64 -9.99
C GLY A 150 -2.54 15.03 -9.61
N GLY A 151 -1.63 14.07 -9.40
CA GLY A 151 -0.19 14.33 -9.27
C GLY A 151 0.41 14.88 -10.57
N GLU A 152 0.41 16.20 -10.75
CA GLU A 152 0.94 16.86 -11.94
C GLU A 152 2.44 16.62 -12.11
N ARG A 153 2.85 16.14 -13.29
CA ARG A 153 4.26 16.11 -13.69
C ARG A 153 4.70 17.54 -14.03
N VAL A 154 5.16 18.28 -13.02
CA VAL A 154 5.78 19.60 -13.19
C VAL A 154 6.86 19.49 -14.26
N GLY A 155 6.66 20.18 -15.38
CA GLY A 155 7.53 20.10 -16.55
C GLY A 155 8.95 20.57 -16.20
N GLY A 156 9.94 19.78 -16.57
CA GLY A 156 11.34 20.15 -16.37
C GLY A 156 11.71 21.38 -17.20
N VAL A 157 11.87 22.53 -16.54
CA VAL A 157 12.33 23.76 -17.16
C VAL A 157 13.81 23.64 -17.50
N LEU A 158 14.10 23.21 -18.74
CA LEU A 158 15.40 23.44 -19.36
C LEU A 158 15.36 24.79 -20.07
N GLY A 159 15.73 25.84 -19.34
CA GLY A 159 15.91 27.17 -19.91
C GLY A 159 17.34 27.37 -20.41
N GLU A 160 17.54 27.31 -21.73
CA GLU A 160 18.62 28.02 -22.41
C GLU A 160 18.05 28.74 -23.64
N GLY A 161 18.39 30.02 -23.79
CA GLY A 161 17.74 30.89 -24.77
C GLY A 161 17.93 32.38 -24.49
N ALA A 162 19.09 32.78 -23.96
CA ALA A 162 19.40 34.19 -23.74
C ALA A 162 19.61 34.90 -25.10
N PRO A 163 18.90 36.01 -25.39
CA PRO A 163 19.10 36.75 -26.64
C PRO A 163 20.42 37.52 -26.59
N LEU A 164 21.26 37.36 -27.61
CA LEU A 164 22.48 38.16 -27.78
C LEU A 164 22.12 39.60 -28.17
N THR A 165 22.53 40.57 -27.36
CA THR A 165 22.38 42.00 -27.61
C THR A 165 23.47 42.53 -28.54
N ARG A 166 23.14 43.54 -29.38
CA ARG A 166 24.10 44.50 -29.97
C ARG A 166 23.42 45.71 -30.61
N SER A 167 23.66 46.91 -30.05
CA SER A 167 23.45 48.23 -30.64
C SER A 167 24.01 49.31 -29.67
N GLN A 168 24.52 50.47 -30.10
CA GLN A 168 24.88 50.85 -31.48
C GLN A 168 26.30 50.31 -31.79
N GLU A 169 27.39 50.98 -32.19
CA GLU A 169 27.81 52.36 -32.54
C GLU A 169 28.80 52.20 -33.73
N ASP A 170 29.22 53.19 -34.53
CA ASP A 170 29.21 54.66 -34.50
C ASP A 170 29.08 55.18 -35.96
N ARG A 171 28.63 56.44 -36.15
CA ARG A 171 28.57 57.25 -37.40
C ARG A 171 27.52 56.92 -38.47
#